data_AF-D4AHT4-F1
#
_entry.id   AF-D4AHT4-F1
#
_cell.length_a   1.000
_cell.length_b   1.000
_cell.length_c   1.000
_cell.angle_alpha   90.00
_cell.angle_beta   90.00
_cell.angle_gamma   90.00
#
_symmetry.space_group_name_H-M   'P 1'
#
loop_
_entity.id
_entity.type
_entity.pdbx_description
1 polymer ?
#
loop_
_entity_poly.entity_id
_entity_poly.type
_entity_poly.pdbx_seq_one_letter_code
_entity_poly.pdbx_strand_id
1 'polypeptide(L)' 'LLFAMFSIVCLGSVVWGHHMFTVGLDVKTAVFFSS' A
#
# COMPACT_ATOMS: atom_id res chain seq x y z
N LEU A 1 -5.56 20.75 -3.73
CA LEU A 1 -6.56 19.76 -4.22
C LEU A 1 -6.03 18.94 -5.39
N LEU A 2 -5.56 19.55 -6.48
CA LEU A 2 -4.98 18.81 -7.62
C LEU A 2 -3.81 17.90 -7.23
N PHE A 3 -2.80 18.42 -6.52
CA PHE A 3 -1.68 17.60 -6.04
C PHE A 3 -2.12 16.49 -5.08
N ALA A 4 -3.12 16.76 -4.24
CA ALA A 4 -3.66 15.76 -3.32
C ALA A 4 -4.35 14.61 -4.08
N MET A 5 -5.19 14.92 -5.07
CA MET A 5 -5.84 13.91 -5.91
C MET A 5 -4.82 13.10 -6.72
N PHE A 6 -3.80 13.76 -7.26
CA PHE A 6 -2.71 13.09 -7.95
C PHE A 6 -1.95 12.14 -7.02
N SER A 7 -1.57 12.60 -5.83
CA SER A 7 -0.91 11.77 -4.82
C SER A 7 -1.76 10.58 -4.38
N ILE A 8 -3.08 10.73 -4.25
CA ILE A 8 -3.99 9.62 -3.89
C ILE A 8 -3.97 8.54 -4.98
N VAL A 9 -4.02 8.91 -6.25
CA VAL A 9 -3.96 7.94 -7.36
C VAL A 9 -2.61 7.24 -7.40
N CYS A 10 -1.52 8.00 -7.29
CA CYS A 10 -0.17 7.44 -7.30
C CYS A 10 0.05 6.47 -6.13
N LEU A 11 -0.29 6.88 -4.90
CA LEU A 11 -0.13 6.03 -3.71
C LEU A 11 -1.05 4.80 -3.77
N GLY A 12 -2.28 4.95 -4.28
CA GLY A 12 -3.23 3.85 -4.47
C GLY A 12 -2.69 2.72 -5.34
N SER A 13 -1.88 3.03 -6.37
CA SER A 13 -1.26 2.01 -7.22
C SER A 13 -0.21 1.14 -6.52
N VAL A 14 0.40 1.64 -5.43
CA VAL A 14 1.52 0.98 -4.76
C VAL A 14 1.06 0.14 -3.56
N VAL A 15 -0.02 0.55 -2.87
CA VAL A 15 -0.39 -0.04 -1.57
C VAL A 15 -1.12 -1.39 -1.65
N TRP A 16 -1.41 -1.96 -2.82
CA TRP A 16 -2.30 -3.15 -2.96
C TRP A 16 -1.95 -4.33 -2.03
N GLY A 17 -0.68 -4.49 -1.64
CA GLY A 17 -0.20 -5.54 -0.75
C GLY A 17 -0.90 -5.61 0.59
N HIS A 18 -1.57 -4.53 1.04
CA HIS A 18 -2.38 -4.56 2.25
C HIS A 18 -3.60 -5.50 2.19
N HIS A 19 -4.06 -5.88 1.00
CA HIS A 19 -5.11 -6.90 0.85
C HIS A 19 -4.59 -8.34 0.99
N MET A 20 -3.26 -8.53 1.02
CA MET A 20 -2.59 -9.82 0.91
C MET A 20 -2.00 -10.33 2.24
N PHE A 21 -2.36 -9.74 3.38
CA PHE A 21 -1.73 -10.09 4.66
C PHE A 21 -1.90 -11.55 5.09
N THR A 22 -2.93 -12.25 4.61
CA THR A 22 -3.21 -13.65 4.97
C THR A 22 -2.63 -14.68 4.00
N VAL A 23 -2.03 -14.27 2.88
CA VAL A 23 -1.47 -15.21 1.88
C VAL A 23 0.00 -15.59 2.14
N GLY A 24 0.59 -15.13 3.25
CA GLY A 24 1.95 -15.52 3.66
C GLY A 24 3.06 -14.57 3.15
N LEU A 25 2.89 -13.26 3.32
CA LEU A 25 3.95 -12.28 3.05
C LEU A 25 5.10 -12.40 4.06
N ASP A 26 6.34 -12.10 3.63
CA ASP A 26 7.47 -11.93 4.55
C ASP A 26 7.17 -10.84 5.59
N VAL A 27 7.67 -11.02 6.81
CA VAL A 27 7.40 -10.10 7.93
C VAL A 27 7.79 -8.67 7.59
N LYS A 28 8.90 -8.43 6.88
CA LYS A 28 9.32 -7.07 6.53
C LYS A 28 8.40 -6.44 5.48
N THR A 29 7.91 -7.24 4.55
CA THR A 29 6.92 -6.81 3.55
C THR A 29 5.58 -6.50 4.21
N ALA A 30 5.12 -7.34 5.14
CA ALA A 30 3.89 -7.10 5.89
C ALA A 30 3.98 -5.81 6.72
N VAL A 31 5.11 -5.57 7.40
CA VAL A 31 5.34 -4.34 8.17
C VAL A 31 5.38 -3.10 7.27
N PHE A 32 6.00 -3.18 6.10
CA PHE A 32 6.01 -2.07 5.12
C PHE A 32 4.60 -1.64 4.70
N PHE A 33 3.67 -2.58 4.51
CA PHE A 33 2.28 -2.29 4.12
C PHE A 33 1.34 -2.01 5.30
N SER A 34 1.78 -2.11 6.56
CA SER A 34 0.95 -1.97 7.77
C SER A 34 0.83 -0.52 8.30
N SER A 35 1.41 0.47 7.60
CA SER A 35 1.47 1.87 8.04
C SER A 35 0.28 2.71 7.57
#